data_AF-X6M1Z2-F1
#
_entry.id   AF-X6M1Z2-F1
#
_cell.length_a   1.000
_cell.length_b   1.000
_cell.length_c   1.000
_cell.angle_alpha   90.00
_cell.angle_beta   90.00
_cell.angle_gamma   90.00
#
_symmetry.space_group_name_H-M   'P 1'
#
loop_
_entity.id
_entity.type
_entity.pdbx_description
1 polymer ?
#
loop_
_entity_poly.entity_id
_entity_poly.type
_entity_poly.pdbx_seq_one_letter_code
_entity_poly.pdbx_strand_id
1 'polypeptide(L)'
;MYVYMYCGDAFLNEKKNTCLSICLQIDYLTHSGKLMIKSVILFFQELAKSENEQLTEQLNKLKKHWKHPFHPIVDPNIRKPTPQQLQAELKLLTGSKKEDATENETNFKDYYYKQRWPLDEVNTAEDRVKICRDYLTGIQWVLDYYYQGVPSWGWYYPHHYAPLISDMALVGEHFHCQFSLGEPYLPFEQLLAVLPIASSYVLPASFQSLMTHPESLISDMYPVDFTVNMDYATNPWEGVVLLPYIDEQKLKKAVATVDPNLLTDQCETQTNKKEEEKLRNGRGCTYMYRYDPEKAKAKIKTRIKGPRSFGSIIDVVSVSTFVEPPIQVNQGKFLPKPCRGSATPIPGFPQLHILDCTAQLQKIGCQIFGTKSKFETLVLAVENELEKLNDDENHKDLEKKTQNFLTQNETCFVDWPYLREAQVIGAETLRRQFWYDEQKGAIDTKETSSQQYNLFLEEAAQLRQKYLNTYGLDVGAIHVIIHVRPLHALSRPHPRSRTQSKKQPLPFK
;
A
#
# COMPACT_ATOMS: atom_id res chain seq x y z
N MET A 1 12.03 8.90 -8.52
CA MET A 1 10.88 8.36 -7.78
C MET A 1 10.56 9.36 -6.69
N TYR A 2 9.78 10.37 -7.07
CA TYR A 2 9.19 11.33 -6.15
C TYR A 2 8.05 10.59 -5.46
N VAL A 3 8.06 10.50 -4.13
CA VAL A 3 6.87 10.06 -3.40
C VAL A 3 5.86 11.20 -3.57
N TYR A 4 4.94 11.02 -4.51
CA TYR A 4 3.70 11.77 -4.52
C TYR A 4 2.94 11.34 -3.27
N MET A 5 2.85 12.20 -2.27
CA MET A 5 1.77 12.08 -1.30
C MET A 5 0.48 12.32 -2.07
N TYR A 6 -0.12 11.25 -2.56
CA TYR A 6 -1.43 11.27 -3.18
C TYR A 6 -2.43 11.67 -2.08
N CYS A 7 -3.03 12.85 -2.20
CA CYS A 7 -4.17 13.22 -1.37
C CYS A 7 -5.28 12.20 -1.65
N GLY A 8 -5.78 11.52 -0.62
CA GLY A 8 -6.91 10.61 -0.74
C GLY A 8 -8.15 11.29 -1.33
N ASP A 9 -9.02 10.47 -1.92
CA ASP A 9 -10.18 10.77 -2.76
C ASP A 9 -11.30 11.66 -2.15
N ALA A 10 -11.07 12.33 -1.02
CA ALA A 10 -12.01 13.28 -0.44
C ALA A 10 -11.91 14.71 -1.03
N PHE A 11 -10.99 14.96 -1.97
CA PHE A 11 -10.63 16.33 -2.38
C PHE A 11 -11.15 16.79 -3.75
N LEU A 12 -11.66 15.90 -4.62
CA LEU A 12 -11.74 16.22 -6.06
C LEU A 12 -13.10 16.70 -6.58
N ASN A 13 -14.19 16.62 -5.82
CA ASN A 13 -15.52 16.95 -6.36
C ASN A 13 -15.86 18.44 -6.44
N GLU A 14 -15.18 19.34 -5.70
CA GLU A 14 -15.42 20.80 -5.79
C GLU A 14 -14.17 21.68 -5.95
N LYS A 15 -12.95 21.12 -5.96
CA LYS A 15 -11.73 21.93 -5.75
C LYS A 15 -10.63 21.79 -6.82
N LYS A 16 -10.99 21.70 -8.10
CA LYS A 16 -10.01 21.87 -9.20
C LYS A 16 -9.21 23.19 -9.08
N ASN A 17 -9.85 24.27 -8.59
CA ASN A 17 -9.21 25.58 -8.42
C ASN A 17 -8.21 25.64 -7.25
N THR A 18 -8.47 24.91 -6.16
CA THR A 18 -7.59 24.90 -4.99
C THR A 18 -6.30 24.13 -5.27
N CYS A 19 -6.38 22.92 -5.85
CA CYS A 19 -5.18 22.17 -6.24
C CYS A 19 -4.33 22.92 -7.29
N LEU A 20 -4.95 23.57 -8.29
CA LEU A 20 -4.21 24.40 -9.25
C LEU A 20 -3.49 25.58 -8.56
N SER A 21 -4.16 26.26 -7.61
CA SER A 21 -3.57 27.38 -6.87
C SER A 21 -2.38 26.96 -6.01
N ILE A 22 -2.44 25.77 -5.38
CA ILE A 22 -1.33 25.21 -4.59
C ILE A 22 -0.15 24.86 -5.50
N CYS A 23 -0.40 24.15 -6.61
CA CYS A 23 0.65 23.72 -7.54
C CYS A 23 1.37 24.90 -8.22
N LEU A 24 0.74 26.08 -8.29
CA LEU A 24 1.38 27.31 -8.79
C LEU A 24 2.30 27.99 -7.75
N GLN A 25 2.16 27.66 -6.46
CA GLN A 25 2.91 28.26 -5.35
C GLN A 25 3.91 27.30 -4.69
N ILE A 26 3.77 25.99 -4.93
CA ILE A 26 4.55 24.92 -4.31
C ILE A 26 5.17 24.03 -5.38
N ASP A 27 6.51 24.02 -5.48
CA ASP A 27 7.21 23.09 -6.37
C ASP A 27 7.17 21.65 -5.84
N TYR A 28 7.68 21.41 -4.62
CA TYR A 28 7.72 20.09 -3.98
C TYR A 28 7.52 20.21 -2.47
N LEU A 29 6.87 19.21 -1.86
CA LEU A 29 6.76 19.07 -0.40
C LEU A 29 8.01 18.43 0.23
N THR A 30 8.73 17.64 -0.55
CA THR A 30 9.94 16.95 -0.11
C THR A 30 11.03 17.05 -1.16
N HIS A 31 12.28 17.06 -0.70
CA HIS A 31 13.46 16.98 -1.54
C HIS A 31 14.44 15.96 -0.96
N SER A 32 14.72 14.90 -1.72
CA SER A 32 15.67 13.84 -1.33
C SER A 32 15.39 13.24 0.06
N GLY A 33 14.12 12.99 0.36
CA GLY A 33 13.68 12.45 1.66
C GLY A 33 13.59 13.47 2.79
N LYS A 34 13.86 14.76 2.54
CA LYS A 34 13.70 15.83 3.53
C LYS A 34 12.49 16.70 3.26
N LEU A 35 11.80 17.11 4.32
CA LEU A 35 10.67 18.04 4.26
C LEU A 35 11.14 19.42 3.79
N MET A 36 10.42 20.01 2.84
CA MET A 36 10.56 21.41 2.46
C MET A 36 9.57 22.23 3.30
N ILE A 37 9.99 22.66 4.48
CA ILE A 37 9.08 23.18 5.53
C ILE A 37 8.18 24.32 5.04
N LYS A 38 8.71 25.28 4.28
CA LYS A 38 7.89 26.35 3.69
C LYS A 38 6.74 25.81 2.84
N SER A 39 7.04 24.88 1.94
CA SER A 39 6.03 24.22 1.09
C SER A 39 5.05 23.38 1.91
N VAL A 40 5.55 22.65 2.92
CA VAL A 40 4.71 21.82 3.80
C VAL A 40 3.72 22.67 4.60
N ILE A 41 4.16 23.80 5.15
CA ILE A 41 3.29 24.73 5.89
C ILE A 41 2.22 25.32 4.96
N LEU A 42 2.59 25.81 3.77
CA LEU A 42 1.64 26.33 2.78
C LEU A 42 0.59 25.26 2.40
N PHE A 43 1.04 24.02 2.23
CA PHE A 43 0.16 22.90 1.95
C PHE A 43 -0.83 22.63 3.08
N PHE A 44 -0.36 22.57 4.34
CA PHE A 44 -1.25 22.42 5.49
C PHE A 44 -2.22 23.59 5.67
N GLN A 45 -1.79 24.82 5.40
CA GLN A 45 -2.67 26.00 5.41
C GLN A 45 -3.80 25.88 4.39
N GLU A 46 -3.55 25.29 3.21
CA GLU A 46 -4.61 25.06 2.24
C GLU A 46 -5.55 23.92 2.67
N LEU A 47 -4.99 22.82 3.17
CA LEU A 47 -5.79 21.70 3.68
C LEU A 47 -6.72 22.14 4.83
N ALA A 48 -6.22 23.01 5.71
CA ALA A 48 -6.97 23.58 6.82
C ALA A 48 -8.27 24.27 6.39
N LYS A 49 -8.35 24.80 5.16
CA LYS A 49 -9.57 25.46 4.65
C LYS A 49 -10.76 24.50 4.49
N SER A 50 -10.53 23.20 4.37
CA SER A 50 -11.58 22.16 4.33
C SER A 50 -11.64 21.28 5.58
N GLU A 51 -10.81 21.54 6.59
CA GLU A 51 -10.72 20.67 7.77
C GLU A 51 -12.09 20.50 8.46
N ASN A 52 -12.77 21.61 8.75
CA ASN A 52 -14.07 21.56 9.44
C ASN A 52 -15.15 20.84 8.62
N GLU A 53 -15.13 21.00 7.29
CA GLU A 53 -16.06 20.32 6.38
C GLU A 53 -15.84 18.81 6.40
N GLN A 54 -14.58 18.37 6.31
CA GLN A 54 -14.22 16.95 6.36
C GLN A 54 -14.55 16.32 7.71
N LEU A 55 -14.22 17.00 8.82
CA LEU A 55 -14.59 16.54 10.16
C LEU A 55 -16.11 16.44 10.32
N THR A 56 -16.86 17.40 9.77
CA THR A 56 -18.33 17.38 9.78
C THR A 56 -18.88 16.17 9.03
N GLU A 57 -18.34 15.86 7.84
CA GLU A 57 -18.74 14.69 7.06
C GLU A 57 -18.47 13.38 7.83
N GLN A 58 -17.28 13.26 8.43
CA GLN A 58 -16.88 12.09 9.21
C GLN A 58 -17.75 11.91 10.46
N LEU A 59 -17.99 12.97 11.23
CA LEU A 59 -18.85 12.92 12.41
C LEU A 59 -20.30 12.56 12.05
N ASN A 60 -20.81 13.03 10.91
CA ASN A 60 -22.13 12.62 10.42
C ASN A 60 -22.19 11.12 10.07
N LYS A 61 -21.15 10.58 9.42
CA LYS A 61 -21.02 9.14 9.13
C LYS A 61 -21.00 8.32 10.42
N LEU A 62 -20.18 8.73 11.39
CA LEU A 62 -20.06 8.07 12.69
C LEU A 62 -21.36 8.12 13.47
N LYS A 63 -22.03 9.28 13.51
CA LYS A 63 -23.31 9.44 14.20
C LYS A 63 -24.37 8.51 13.61
N LYS A 64 -24.40 8.35 12.28
CA LYS A 64 -25.29 7.40 11.62
C LYS A 64 -24.95 5.95 12.00
N HIS A 65 -23.68 5.59 12.01
CA HIS A 65 -23.21 4.27 12.41
C HIS A 65 -23.60 3.94 13.85
N TRP A 66 -23.23 4.79 14.82
CA TRP A 66 -23.45 4.54 16.25
C TRP A 66 -24.91 4.64 16.69
N LYS A 67 -25.80 5.20 15.86
CA LYS A 67 -27.25 5.13 16.07
C LYS A 67 -27.80 3.71 15.85
N HIS A 68 -27.23 2.98 14.88
CA HIS A 68 -27.66 1.64 14.50
C HIS A 68 -26.43 0.78 14.13
N PRO A 69 -25.62 0.34 15.11
CA PRO A 69 -24.43 -0.44 14.83
C PRO A 69 -24.83 -1.80 14.26
N PHE A 70 -24.20 -2.21 13.16
CA PHE A 70 -24.45 -3.52 12.54
C PHE A 70 -24.07 -4.69 13.48
N HIS A 71 -22.98 -4.53 14.22
CA HIS A 71 -22.51 -5.49 15.22
C HIS A 71 -22.25 -4.77 16.56
N PRO A 72 -23.17 -4.92 17.53
CA PRO A 72 -22.98 -4.34 18.85
C PRO A 72 -21.76 -4.94 19.54
N ILE A 73 -20.79 -4.09 19.86
CA ILE A 73 -19.62 -4.46 20.67
C ILE A 73 -20.05 -4.50 22.15
N VAL A 74 -19.64 -5.49 22.94
CA VAL A 74 -20.07 -5.63 24.36
C VAL A 74 -18.88 -5.54 25.33
N ASP A 75 -17.72 -5.11 24.86
CA ASP A 75 -16.51 -4.98 25.69
C ASP A 75 -16.57 -3.72 26.57
N PRO A 76 -16.43 -3.84 27.91
CA PRO A 76 -16.43 -2.69 28.82
C PRO A 76 -15.22 -1.75 28.62
N ASN A 77 -14.12 -2.24 28.07
CA ASN A 77 -12.92 -1.46 27.78
C ASN A 77 -13.05 -0.63 26.50
N ILE A 78 -14.08 -0.88 25.68
CA ILE A 78 -14.34 -0.13 24.45
C ILE A 78 -15.26 1.06 24.73
N ARG A 79 -14.68 2.26 24.77
CA ARG A 79 -15.40 3.53 24.90
C ARG A 79 -15.93 3.95 23.54
N LYS A 80 -17.26 4.07 23.41
CA LYS A 80 -17.93 4.48 22.18
C LYS A 80 -18.42 5.91 22.28
N PRO A 81 -18.33 6.70 21.20
CA PRO A 81 -18.98 8.01 21.18
C PRO A 81 -20.49 7.84 21.10
N THR A 82 -21.22 8.52 21.99
CA THR A 82 -22.69 8.55 21.95
C THR A 82 -23.18 9.46 20.82
N PRO A 83 -24.37 9.20 20.24
CA PRO A 83 -24.96 10.12 19.28
C PRO A 83 -25.14 11.56 19.81
N GLN A 84 -25.31 11.74 21.13
CA GLN A 84 -25.35 13.07 21.74
C GLN A 84 -23.97 13.76 21.75
N GLN A 85 -22.90 13.04 22.10
CA GLN A 85 -21.52 13.57 22.05
C GLN A 85 -21.13 13.98 20.63
N LEU A 86 -21.37 13.12 19.65
CA LEU A 86 -21.11 13.44 18.24
C LEU A 86 -21.93 14.65 17.77
N GLN A 87 -23.17 14.80 18.26
CA GLN A 87 -23.99 15.97 17.96
C GLN A 87 -23.47 17.25 18.62
N ALA A 88 -22.85 17.18 19.79
CA ALA A 88 -22.21 18.32 20.44
C ALA A 88 -20.97 18.77 19.65
N GLU A 89 -20.12 17.83 19.23
CA GLU A 89 -18.96 18.12 18.36
C GLU A 89 -19.37 18.78 17.03
N LEU A 90 -20.42 18.25 16.39
CA LEU A 90 -20.97 18.83 15.17
C LEU A 90 -21.45 20.28 15.38
N LYS A 91 -22.01 20.61 16.55
CA LYS A 91 -22.45 21.99 16.86
C LYS A 91 -21.27 22.93 17.03
N LEU A 92 -20.17 22.45 17.64
CA LEU A 92 -18.94 23.22 17.79
C LEU A 92 -18.28 23.50 16.44
N LEU A 93 -18.27 22.54 15.52
CA LEU A 93 -17.71 22.71 14.16
C LEU A 93 -18.55 23.66 13.27
N THR A 94 -19.87 23.62 13.40
CA THR A 94 -20.79 24.41 12.57
C THR A 94 -21.05 25.82 13.11
N GLY A 95 -20.47 26.18 14.27
CA GLY A 95 -20.47 27.54 14.77
C GLY A 95 -21.86 28.08 15.12
N SER A 96 -22.74 27.25 15.67
CA SER A 96 -24.05 27.72 16.18
C SER A 96 -23.83 28.61 17.40
N LYS A 97 -23.53 29.90 17.18
CA LYS A 97 -23.55 30.94 18.21
C LYS A 97 -24.96 31.02 18.79
N LYS A 98 -25.19 30.40 19.94
CA LYS A 98 -26.26 30.84 20.84
C LYS A 98 -25.66 31.79 21.86
N GLU A 99 -26.39 32.88 22.12
CA GLU A 99 -26.03 34.00 23.00
C GLU A 99 -25.91 33.64 24.49
N ASP A 100 -26.03 32.36 24.88
CA ASP A 100 -25.94 31.89 26.27
C ASP A 100 -24.88 30.78 26.45
N ALA A 101 -23.69 30.95 25.87
CA ALA A 101 -22.56 30.05 26.14
C ALA A 101 -21.84 30.50 27.42
N THR A 102 -22.04 29.77 28.52
CA THR A 102 -21.21 29.88 29.72
C THR A 102 -19.73 29.62 29.37
N GLU A 103 -18.85 30.49 29.86
CA GLU A 103 -17.47 30.80 29.44
C GLU A 103 -16.43 29.69 29.19
N ASN A 104 -16.70 28.39 29.27
CA ASN A 104 -15.60 27.41 29.37
C ASN A 104 -15.25 26.55 28.13
N GLU A 105 -16.03 26.54 27.03
CA GLU A 105 -15.63 25.89 25.77
C GLU A 105 -16.26 26.58 24.53
N THR A 106 -15.61 27.62 24.01
CA THR A 106 -16.16 28.46 22.92
C THR A 106 -15.75 28.05 21.49
N ASN A 107 -14.87 27.05 21.31
CA ASN A 107 -14.40 26.61 19.98
C ASN A 107 -14.11 25.09 19.94
N PHE A 108 -14.39 24.43 18.80
CA PHE A 108 -14.11 23.00 18.57
C PHE A 108 -12.65 22.62 18.81
N LYS A 109 -11.69 23.50 18.47
CA LYS A 109 -10.26 23.21 18.69
C LYS A 109 -9.95 22.94 20.14
N ASP A 110 -10.40 23.81 21.03
CA ASP A 110 -10.09 23.68 22.45
C ASP A 110 -10.79 22.46 23.04
N TYR A 111 -12.02 22.16 22.59
CA TYR A 111 -12.70 20.91 22.88
C TYR A 111 -11.89 19.68 22.41
N TYR A 112 -11.36 19.72 21.18
CA TYR A 112 -10.60 18.61 20.59
C TYR A 112 -9.39 18.23 21.43
N TYR A 113 -8.56 19.22 21.82
CA TYR A 113 -7.35 18.97 22.61
C TYR A 113 -7.67 18.60 24.05
N LYS A 114 -8.62 19.28 24.72
CA LYS A 114 -9.02 18.95 26.10
C LYS A 114 -9.55 17.52 26.24
N GLN A 115 -10.27 17.01 25.24
CA GLN A 115 -10.80 15.64 25.28
C GLN A 115 -9.75 14.56 25.00
N ARG A 116 -8.74 14.87 24.18
CA ARG A 116 -7.75 13.88 23.68
C ARG A 116 -6.43 13.89 24.44
N TRP A 117 -6.10 14.99 25.09
CA TRP A 117 -5.00 15.14 26.04
C TRP A 117 -5.58 15.52 27.41
N PRO A 118 -6.13 14.54 28.16
CA PRO A 118 -6.69 14.79 29.48
C PRO A 118 -5.60 15.24 30.47
N LEU A 119 -5.99 15.77 31.63
CA LEU A 119 -5.10 16.27 32.70
C LEU A 119 -4.41 17.61 32.42
N ASP A 120 -5.05 18.50 31.65
CA ASP A 120 -4.54 19.85 31.43
C ASP A 120 -3.14 19.87 30.76
N GLU A 121 -2.79 18.79 30.04
CA GLU A 121 -1.51 18.64 29.32
C GLU A 121 -1.38 19.62 28.15
N VAL A 122 -2.51 20.11 27.61
CA VAL A 122 -2.55 21.00 26.45
C VAL A 122 -3.54 22.13 26.73
N ASN A 123 -3.02 23.28 27.16
CA ASN A 123 -3.83 24.46 27.50
C ASN A 123 -3.46 25.70 26.71
N THR A 124 -2.28 25.71 26.09
CA THR A 124 -1.72 26.88 25.41
C THR A 124 -1.52 26.63 23.92
N ALA A 125 -1.33 27.70 23.15
CA ALA A 125 -0.96 27.57 21.74
C ALA A 125 0.43 26.91 21.60
N GLU A 126 1.33 27.18 22.55
CA GLU A 126 2.66 26.61 22.66
C GLU A 126 2.63 25.07 22.84
N ASP A 127 1.71 24.56 23.66
CA ASP A 127 1.51 23.10 23.82
C ASP A 127 1.07 22.45 22.51
N ARG A 128 0.13 23.09 21.78
CA ARG A 128 -0.30 22.63 20.46
C ARG A 128 0.85 22.67 19.44
N VAL A 129 1.68 23.71 19.48
CA VAL A 129 2.88 23.81 18.62
C VAL A 129 3.83 22.65 18.91
N LYS A 130 4.01 22.25 20.17
CA LYS A 130 4.86 21.10 20.52
C LYS A 130 4.35 19.81 19.87
N ILE A 131 3.05 19.53 19.98
CA ILE A 131 2.42 18.35 19.33
C ILE A 131 2.62 18.40 17.81
N CYS A 132 2.41 19.57 17.19
CA CYS A 132 2.60 19.74 15.74
C CYS A 132 4.07 19.52 15.33
N ARG A 133 5.03 19.95 16.15
CA ARG A 133 6.46 19.71 15.92
C ARG A 133 6.81 18.23 16.06
N ASP A 134 6.25 17.53 17.04
CA ASP A 134 6.45 16.08 17.19
C ASP A 134 5.83 15.32 16.02
N TYR A 135 4.68 15.77 15.50
CA TYR A 135 4.04 15.19 14.32
C TYR A 135 4.89 15.41 13.05
N LEU A 136 5.40 16.62 12.80
CA LEU A 136 6.33 16.87 11.69
C LEU A 136 7.64 16.09 11.83
N THR A 137 8.13 15.93 13.06
CA THR A 137 9.30 15.09 13.33
C THR A 137 9.01 13.65 12.93
N GLY A 138 7.81 13.14 13.21
CA GLY A 138 7.39 11.81 12.76
C GLY A 138 7.29 11.66 11.26
N ILE A 139 6.75 12.66 10.55
CA ILE A 139 6.74 12.64 9.08
C ILE A 139 8.20 12.59 8.56
N GLN A 140 9.11 13.38 9.12
CA GLN A 140 10.51 13.36 8.72
C GLN A 140 11.20 12.04 9.07
N TRP A 141 10.89 11.43 10.23
CA TRP A 141 11.38 10.11 10.62
C TRP A 141 10.93 9.04 9.61
N VAL A 142 9.66 9.06 9.20
CA VAL A 142 9.11 8.13 8.20
C VAL A 142 9.78 8.33 6.84
N LEU A 143 9.98 9.58 6.41
CA LEU A 143 10.69 9.85 5.16
C LEU A 143 12.12 9.34 5.21
N ASP A 144 12.86 9.59 6.30
CA ASP A 144 14.22 9.07 6.45
C ASP A 144 14.22 7.54 6.48
N TYR A 145 13.27 6.89 7.18
CA TYR A 145 13.12 5.44 7.21
C TYR A 145 13.01 4.83 5.81
N TYR A 146 12.16 5.38 4.95
CA TYR A 146 11.96 4.86 3.59
C TYR A 146 13.08 5.25 2.62
N TYR A 147 13.71 6.41 2.78
CA TYR A 147 14.72 6.90 1.84
C TYR A 147 16.15 6.54 2.23
N GLN A 148 16.47 6.44 3.51
CA GLN A 148 17.85 6.30 4.03
C GLN A 148 17.99 5.21 5.10
N GLY A 149 16.89 4.53 5.48
CA GLY A 149 16.87 3.56 6.58
C GLY A 149 16.56 4.22 7.93
N VAL A 150 16.55 3.42 9.00
CA VAL A 150 16.13 3.86 10.35
C VAL A 150 16.98 5.05 10.82
N PRO A 151 16.40 6.24 11.06
CA PRO A 151 17.16 7.40 11.53
C PRO A 151 17.32 7.44 13.05
N SER A 152 16.40 6.81 13.80
CA SER A 152 16.45 6.65 15.25
C SER A 152 15.63 5.44 15.69
N TRP A 153 16.24 4.55 16.47
CA TRP A 153 15.56 3.41 17.10
C TRP A 153 14.71 3.80 18.31
N GLY A 154 15.08 4.87 19.01
CA GLY A 154 14.41 5.31 20.25
C GLY A 154 13.36 6.40 20.04
N TRP A 155 13.30 7.04 18.87
CA TRP A 155 12.28 8.04 18.58
C TRP A 155 10.91 7.38 18.35
N TYR A 156 9.87 7.95 18.97
CA TYR A 156 8.47 7.62 18.73
C TYR A 156 7.62 8.90 18.79
N TYR A 157 6.41 8.84 18.26
CA TYR A 157 5.45 9.94 18.40
C TYR A 157 4.78 9.87 19.79
N PRO A 158 5.00 10.83 20.70
CA PRO A 158 4.65 10.70 22.11
C PRO A 158 3.20 11.09 22.43
N HIS A 159 2.28 10.88 21.50
CA HIS A 159 0.86 11.18 21.67
C HIS A 159 -0.02 10.14 20.99
N HIS A 160 -1.18 9.84 21.56
CA HIS A 160 -2.11 8.85 20.98
C HIS A 160 -2.91 9.43 19.80
N TYR A 161 -2.95 10.75 19.68
CA TYR A 161 -3.75 11.49 18.71
C TYR A 161 -2.90 12.42 17.86
N ALA A 162 -3.32 12.66 16.62
CA ALA A 162 -2.72 13.66 15.74
C ALA A 162 -3.18 15.09 16.12
N PRO A 163 -2.40 16.14 15.84
CA PRO A 163 -2.88 17.53 15.95
C PRO A 163 -3.92 17.83 14.84
N LEU A 164 -4.66 18.93 15.02
CA LEU A 164 -5.48 19.48 13.94
C LEU A 164 -4.57 20.06 12.83
N ILE A 165 -4.96 19.85 11.58
CA ILE A 165 -4.28 20.36 10.39
C ILE A 165 -4.18 21.88 10.45
N SER A 166 -5.24 22.56 10.89
CA SER A 166 -5.22 24.02 11.00
C SER A 166 -4.24 24.56 12.05
N ASP A 167 -3.73 23.73 12.97
CA ASP A 167 -2.68 24.09 13.91
C ASP A 167 -1.27 23.78 13.38
N MET A 168 -1.14 22.99 12.32
CA MET A 168 0.16 22.76 11.66
C MET A 168 0.78 24.05 11.12
N ALA A 169 -0.06 25.03 10.78
CA ALA A 169 0.37 26.37 10.39
C ALA A 169 1.04 27.17 11.53
N LEU A 170 0.85 26.76 12.79
CA LEU A 170 1.51 27.37 13.95
C LEU A 170 3.00 26.99 14.01
N VAL A 171 3.39 25.90 13.35
CA VAL A 171 4.81 25.53 13.24
C VAL A 171 5.47 26.47 12.24
N GLY A 172 6.26 27.41 12.74
CA GLY A 172 6.99 28.36 11.89
C GLY A 172 8.00 27.70 10.95
N GLU A 173 8.46 28.45 9.94
CA GLU A 173 9.35 27.96 8.88
C GLU A 173 10.70 27.43 9.39
N HIS A 174 11.09 27.76 10.63
CA HIS A 174 12.34 27.34 11.27
C HIS A 174 12.26 25.95 11.92
N PHE A 175 11.27 25.12 11.56
CA PHE A 175 11.26 23.74 12.01
C PHE A 175 12.51 23.00 11.53
N HIS A 176 13.16 22.33 12.47
CA HIS A 176 14.29 21.45 12.22
C HIS A 176 14.22 20.30 13.22
N CYS A 177 14.59 19.11 12.77
CA CYS A 177 14.71 17.93 13.62
C CYS A 177 16.01 17.21 13.33
N GLN A 178 16.57 16.58 14.35
CA GLN A 178 17.75 15.74 14.27
C GLN A 178 17.46 14.46 15.04
N PHE A 179 17.94 13.36 14.46
CA PHE A 179 17.77 12.04 15.03
C PHE A 179 19.10 11.52 15.52
N SER A 180 19.07 10.88 16.68
CA SER A 180 20.16 10.05 17.17
C SER A 180 19.81 8.60 16.87
N LEU A 181 20.68 7.91 16.12
CA LEU A 181 20.41 6.54 15.67
C LEU A 181 20.06 5.63 16.85
N GLY A 182 20.81 5.71 17.94
CA GLY A 182 20.66 4.80 19.08
C GLY A 182 20.94 3.36 18.68
N GLU A 183 20.37 2.43 19.42
CA GLU A 183 20.48 1.00 19.13
C GLU A 183 19.11 0.31 19.26
N PRO A 184 18.85 -0.76 18.49
CA PRO A 184 17.64 -1.55 18.68
C PRO A 184 17.68 -2.29 20.02
N TYR A 185 16.52 -2.49 20.63
CA TYR A 185 16.39 -3.35 21.81
C TYR A 185 16.96 -4.76 21.58
N LEU A 186 17.47 -5.38 22.63
CA LEU A 186 17.70 -6.82 22.64
C LEU A 186 16.35 -7.57 22.56
N PRO A 187 16.33 -8.82 22.08
CA PRO A 187 15.08 -9.58 21.93
C PRO A 187 14.20 -9.61 23.18
N PHE A 188 14.76 -9.81 24.38
CA PHE A 188 13.96 -9.84 25.61
C PHE A 188 13.48 -8.45 26.06
N GLU A 189 14.28 -7.41 25.85
CA GLU A 189 13.86 -6.01 26.09
C GLU A 189 12.68 -5.65 25.17
N GLN A 190 12.76 -6.01 23.89
CA GLN A 190 11.68 -5.81 22.92
C GLN A 190 10.42 -6.58 23.31
N LEU A 191 10.55 -7.83 23.76
CA LEU A 191 9.41 -8.64 24.20
C LEU A 191 8.73 -8.01 25.42
N LEU A 192 9.49 -7.48 26.39
CA LEU A 192 8.92 -6.74 27.50
C LEU A 192 8.21 -5.45 27.02
N ALA A 193 8.80 -4.72 26.08
CA ALA A 193 8.21 -3.48 25.57
C ALA A 193 6.91 -3.68 24.76
N VAL A 194 6.65 -4.89 24.25
CA VAL A 194 5.54 -5.16 23.31
C VAL A 194 4.48 -6.11 23.89
N LEU A 195 4.88 -7.14 24.63
CA LEU A 195 3.93 -8.16 25.07
C LEU A 195 3.10 -7.69 26.27
N PRO A 196 1.80 -8.05 26.32
CA PRO A 196 1.01 -7.90 27.53
C PRO A 196 1.34 -8.99 28.55
N ILE A 197 0.93 -8.80 29.80
CA ILE A 197 1.11 -9.79 30.90
C ILE A 197 0.61 -11.18 30.52
N ALA A 198 -0.51 -11.26 29.79
CA ALA A 198 -1.11 -12.53 29.34
C ALA A 198 -0.17 -13.39 28.47
N SER A 199 0.84 -12.79 27.84
CA SER A 199 1.84 -13.46 27.01
C SER A 199 3.21 -13.57 27.68
N SER A 200 3.31 -13.28 28.98
CA SER A 200 4.56 -13.33 29.74
C SER A 200 5.28 -14.68 29.62
N TYR A 201 4.54 -15.79 29.51
CA TYR A 201 5.10 -17.14 29.37
C TYR A 201 6.07 -17.34 28.18
N VAL A 202 6.11 -16.42 27.21
CA VAL A 202 7.06 -16.43 26.08
C VAL A 202 8.48 -15.99 26.51
N LEU A 203 8.57 -15.20 27.59
CA LEU A 203 9.84 -14.78 28.20
C LEU A 203 10.40 -15.86 29.12
N PRO A 204 11.73 -15.86 29.39
CA PRO A 204 12.30 -16.62 30.50
C PRO A 204 11.60 -16.30 31.83
N ALA A 205 11.46 -17.28 32.71
CA ALA A 205 10.76 -17.11 33.99
C ALA A 205 11.30 -15.95 34.85
N SER A 206 12.61 -15.69 34.81
CA SER A 206 13.21 -14.55 35.52
C SER A 206 12.73 -13.19 35.00
N PHE A 207 12.43 -13.07 33.72
CA PHE A 207 11.90 -11.86 33.08
C PHE A 207 10.39 -11.69 33.27
N GLN A 208 9.65 -12.79 33.40
CA GLN A 208 8.19 -12.76 33.60
C GLN A 208 7.80 -11.95 34.85
N SER A 209 8.61 -12.09 35.90
CA SER A 209 8.42 -11.38 37.17
C SER A 209 8.37 -9.85 37.02
N LEU A 210 9.08 -9.30 36.04
CA LEU A 210 9.10 -7.87 35.75
C LEU A 210 7.74 -7.34 35.27
N MET A 211 6.91 -8.18 34.66
CA MET A 211 5.59 -7.79 34.17
C MET A 211 4.50 -8.02 35.23
N THR A 212 4.67 -9.05 36.08
CA THR A 212 3.60 -9.53 36.97
C THR A 212 3.70 -9.02 38.40
N HIS A 213 4.90 -8.71 38.89
CA HIS A 213 5.07 -8.27 40.28
C HIS A 213 4.72 -6.78 40.44
N PRO A 214 3.85 -6.41 41.40
CA PRO A 214 3.50 -5.00 41.66
C PRO A 214 4.67 -4.11 42.08
N GLU A 215 5.76 -4.68 42.60
CA GLU A 215 6.97 -3.95 43.00
C GLU A 215 7.99 -3.78 41.86
N SER A 216 7.67 -4.27 40.66
CA SER A 216 8.52 -4.09 39.49
C SER A 216 8.64 -2.62 39.12
N LEU A 217 9.84 -2.19 38.70
CA LEU A 217 10.11 -0.82 38.23
C LEU A 217 9.30 -0.41 36.99
N ILE A 218 8.69 -1.38 36.31
CA ILE A 218 7.89 -1.20 35.09
C ILE A 218 6.45 -1.70 35.26
N SER A 219 5.97 -1.95 36.48
CA SER A 219 4.60 -2.43 36.71
C SER A 219 3.54 -1.44 36.20
N ASP A 220 3.84 -0.14 36.24
CA ASP A 220 3.00 0.95 35.73
C ASP A 220 2.80 0.90 34.20
N MET A 221 3.67 0.18 33.48
CA MET A 221 3.58 0.01 32.03
C MET A 221 2.64 -1.12 31.61
N TYR A 222 2.19 -1.96 32.55
CA TYR A 222 1.35 -3.13 32.28
C TYR A 222 -0.01 -3.03 32.97
N PRO A 223 -0.91 -2.16 32.48
CA PRO A 223 -2.25 -2.10 33.04
C PRO A 223 -3.00 -3.41 32.80
N VAL A 224 -3.77 -3.86 33.80
CA VAL A 224 -4.64 -5.05 33.68
C VAL A 224 -5.78 -4.79 32.70
N ASP A 225 -6.34 -3.58 32.75
CA ASP A 225 -7.39 -3.08 31.87
C ASP A 225 -6.93 -1.78 31.20
N PHE A 226 -7.26 -1.59 29.92
CA PHE A 226 -6.94 -0.38 29.18
C PHE A 226 -8.13 0.05 28.33
N THR A 227 -8.24 1.35 28.06
CA THR A 227 -9.35 1.88 27.27
C THR A 227 -9.02 1.84 25.78
N VAL A 228 -9.96 1.36 24.97
CA VAL A 228 -9.96 1.55 23.51
C VAL A 228 -11.00 2.60 23.17
N ASN A 229 -10.54 3.77 22.71
CA ASN A 229 -11.42 4.87 22.36
C ASN A 229 -11.82 4.79 20.88
N MET A 230 -13.12 4.72 20.60
CA MET A 230 -13.67 4.62 19.25
C MET A 230 -13.82 5.98 18.54
N ASP A 231 -12.98 6.95 18.90
CA ASP A 231 -12.92 8.25 18.23
C ASP A 231 -12.60 8.05 16.75
N TYR A 232 -13.49 8.54 15.89
CA TYR A 232 -13.38 8.42 14.43
C TYR A 232 -13.29 6.99 13.87
N ALA A 233 -13.64 5.97 14.67
CA ALA A 233 -13.57 4.56 14.31
C ALA A 233 -14.95 3.89 14.30
N THR A 234 -15.09 2.83 13.49
CA THR A 234 -16.32 2.00 13.48
C THR A 234 -16.04 0.56 13.87
N ASN A 235 -14.82 0.08 13.65
CA ASN A 235 -14.40 -1.26 14.02
C ASN A 235 -13.40 -1.23 15.19
N PRO A 236 -13.47 -2.16 16.16
CA PRO A 236 -12.59 -2.14 17.35
C PRO A 236 -11.09 -2.05 17.04
N TRP A 237 -10.63 -2.67 15.96
CA TRP A 237 -9.23 -2.66 15.55
C TRP A 237 -8.77 -1.31 14.96
N GLU A 238 -9.70 -0.41 14.65
CA GLU A 238 -9.42 0.98 14.25
C GLU A 238 -9.39 1.93 15.47
N GLY A 239 -9.87 1.46 16.63
CA GLY A 239 -9.95 2.26 17.84
C GLY A 239 -8.57 2.63 18.39
N VAL A 240 -8.50 3.78 19.06
CA VAL A 240 -7.27 4.28 19.69
C VAL A 240 -7.05 3.54 21.00
N VAL A 241 -5.98 2.76 21.07
CA VAL A 241 -5.59 1.99 22.26
C VAL A 241 -4.81 2.91 23.22
N LEU A 242 -5.42 3.25 24.36
CA LEU A 242 -4.85 4.14 25.37
C LEU A 242 -4.00 3.35 26.36
N LEU A 243 -2.79 2.99 25.94
CA LEU A 243 -1.76 2.38 26.78
C LEU A 243 -0.73 3.41 27.25
N PRO A 244 -0.12 3.21 28.44
CA PRO A 244 1.03 4.00 28.86
C PRO A 244 2.20 3.81 27.89
N TYR A 245 3.01 4.85 27.70
CA TYR A 245 4.24 4.74 26.92
C TYR A 245 5.33 4.02 27.73
N ILE A 246 6.13 3.22 27.03
CA ILE A 246 7.28 2.55 27.63
C ILE A 246 8.41 3.57 27.84
N ASP A 247 8.84 3.72 29.09
CA ASP A 247 10.06 4.46 29.43
C ASP A 247 11.27 3.53 29.26
N GLU A 248 12.06 3.79 28.21
CA GLU A 248 13.26 3.02 27.87
C GLU A 248 14.24 2.92 29.05
N GLN A 249 14.42 3.99 29.82
CA GLN A 249 15.38 4.01 30.91
C GLN A 249 14.90 3.16 32.09
N LYS A 250 13.61 3.23 32.43
CA LYS A 250 13.02 2.35 33.45
C LYS A 250 13.08 0.89 33.01
N LEU A 251 12.75 0.60 31.75
CA LEU A 251 12.80 -0.76 31.19
C LEU A 251 14.21 -1.35 31.28
N LYS A 252 15.23 -0.62 30.80
CA LYS A 252 16.62 -1.09 30.86
C LYS A 252 17.12 -1.27 32.29
N LYS A 253 16.71 -0.39 33.22
CA LYS A 253 17.00 -0.54 34.65
C LYS A 253 16.35 -1.79 35.24
N ALA A 254 15.10 -2.08 34.90
CA ALA A 254 14.39 -3.28 35.33
C ALA A 254 15.02 -4.56 34.79
N VAL A 255 15.40 -4.56 33.51
CA VAL A 255 16.11 -5.70 32.90
C VAL A 255 17.46 -5.95 33.58
N ALA A 256 18.18 -4.88 33.96
CA ALA A 256 19.46 -4.99 34.65
C ALA A 256 19.38 -5.57 36.07
N THR A 257 18.20 -5.63 36.70
CA THR A 257 18.04 -6.29 38.02
C THR A 257 17.91 -7.81 37.90
N VAL A 258 17.65 -8.34 36.70
CA VAL A 258 17.51 -9.77 36.48
C VAL A 258 18.89 -10.43 36.59
N ASP A 259 19.06 -11.31 37.58
CA ASP A 259 20.30 -12.08 37.74
C ASP A 259 20.53 -12.94 36.49
N PRO A 260 21.65 -12.73 35.74
CA PRO A 260 22.00 -13.56 34.59
C PRO A 260 22.15 -15.06 34.92
N ASN A 261 22.24 -15.41 36.20
CA ASN A 261 22.28 -16.80 36.67
C ASN A 261 20.91 -17.47 36.77
N LEU A 262 19.81 -16.69 36.74
CA LEU A 262 18.42 -17.18 36.84
C LEU A 262 17.73 -17.39 35.47
N LEU A 263 18.47 -17.37 34.35
CA LEU A 263 18.00 -17.68 32.99
C LEU A 263 17.63 -19.18 32.77
N THR A 264 17.02 -19.85 33.76
CA THR A 264 16.53 -21.24 33.65
C THR A 264 15.41 -21.54 34.63
N ASP A 265 14.37 -22.25 34.16
CA ASP A 265 13.43 -22.99 35.03
C ASP A 265 14.08 -24.24 35.63
N GLN A 266 13.59 -24.64 36.81
CA GLN A 266 14.16 -25.66 37.70
C GLN A 266 14.15 -27.14 37.24
N CYS A 267 14.01 -27.50 35.95
CA CYS A 267 14.13 -28.92 35.55
C CYS A 267 14.77 -29.18 34.17
N GLU A 268 15.68 -30.17 34.22
CA GLU A 268 16.44 -30.95 33.23
C GLU A 268 17.48 -30.26 32.31
N THR A 269 18.75 -30.45 32.71
CA THR A 269 20.02 -30.03 32.08
C THR A 269 20.23 -28.51 31.94
N GLN A 270 20.27 -27.84 33.11
CA GLN A 270 20.44 -26.39 33.33
C GLN A 270 21.51 -25.69 32.46
N THR A 271 22.59 -26.37 32.07
CA THR A 271 23.69 -25.72 31.31
C THR A 271 23.30 -25.42 29.85
N ASN A 272 22.52 -26.28 29.19
CA ASN A 272 22.20 -26.10 27.77
C ASN A 272 21.12 -25.04 27.54
N LYS A 273 20.09 -25.00 28.40
CA LYS A 273 18.99 -24.02 28.29
C LYS A 273 19.44 -22.59 28.63
N LYS A 274 20.30 -22.42 29.64
CA LYS A 274 20.86 -21.10 29.99
C LYS A 274 21.62 -20.46 28.81
N GLU A 275 22.48 -21.25 28.18
CA GLU A 275 23.28 -20.78 27.04
C GLU A 275 22.40 -20.55 25.81
N GLU A 276 21.35 -21.34 25.61
CA GLU A 276 20.33 -21.10 24.58
C GLU A 276 19.60 -19.76 24.80
N GLU A 277 19.20 -19.45 26.05
CA GLU A 277 18.52 -18.20 26.36
C GLU A 277 19.41 -16.97 26.15
N LYS A 278 20.68 -17.06 26.55
CA LYS A 278 21.66 -16.01 26.24
C LYS A 278 21.87 -15.85 24.73
N LEU A 279 21.95 -16.96 23.99
CA LEU A 279 22.17 -16.94 22.55
C LEU A 279 20.98 -16.30 21.81
N ARG A 280 19.74 -16.66 22.18
CA ARG A 280 18.52 -16.10 21.56
C ARG A 280 18.25 -14.64 21.96
N ASN A 281 18.87 -14.16 23.05
CA ASN A 281 18.85 -12.74 23.43
C ASN A 281 19.99 -11.93 22.77
N GLY A 282 20.71 -12.52 21.81
CA GLY A 282 21.70 -11.82 20.99
C GLY A 282 21.13 -11.26 19.69
N ARG A 283 21.88 -10.38 19.03
CA ARG A 283 21.60 -9.92 17.66
C ARG A 283 22.22 -10.91 16.66
N GLY A 284 21.43 -11.37 15.69
CA GLY A 284 21.87 -12.28 14.64
C GLY A 284 22.56 -11.59 13.46
N CYS A 285 22.88 -12.37 12.43
CA CYS A 285 23.35 -11.88 11.14
C CYS A 285 22.56 -12.52 9.99
N THR A 286 22.64 -11.92 8.81
CA THR A 286 22.05 -12.48 7.59
C THR A 286 22.95 -13.57 7.03
N TYR A 287 22.38 -14.65 6.52
CA TYR A 287 23.11 -15.76 5.90
C TYR A 287 22.82 -15.85 4.41
N MET A 288 23.85 -16.17 3.62
CA MET A 288 23.76 -16.47 2.20
C MET A 288 23.98 -17.96 1.96
N TYR A 289 23.01 -18.59 1.31
CA TYR A 289 23.03 -20.03 0.99
C TYR A 289 23.30 -20.22 -0.50
N ARG A 290 24.32 -21.00 -0.85
CA ARG A 290 24.66 -21.29 -2.25
C ARG A 290 24.86 -22.78 -2.48
N TYR A 291 24.31 -23.30 -3.58
CA TYR A 291 24.60 -24.66 -4.02
C TYR A 291 26.11 -24.85 -4.18
N ASP A 292 26.62 -25.92 -3.58
CA ASP A 292 28.03 -26.27 -3.58
C ASP A 292 28.24 -27.53 -4.44
N PRO A 293 28.78 -27.40 -5.67
CA PRO A 293 28.99 -28.53 -6.55
C PRO A 293 30.03 -29.52 -6.02
N GLU A 294 30.98 -29.07 -5.19
CA GLU A 294 32.02 -29.94 -4.63
C GLU A 294 31.43 -30.81 -3.52
N LYS A 295 30.62 -30.24 -2.62
CA LYS A 295 29.82 -31.04 -1.66
C LYS A 295 28.86 -31.99 -2.39
N ALA A 296 28.23 -31.52 -3.45
CA ALA A 296 27.31 -32.33 -4.24
C ALA A 296 27.99 -33.48 -5.01
N LYS A 297 29.29 -33.39 -5.30
CA LYS A 297 30.09 -34.47 -5.92
C LYS A 297 30.90 -35.30 -4.93
N ALA A 298 31.05 -34.85 -3.68
CA ALA A 298 31.81 -35.56 -2.65
C ALA A 298 31.35 -37.01 -2.48
N LYS A 299 32.30 -37.95 -2.41
CA LYS A 299 32.00 -39.39 -2.26
C LYS A 299 31.32 -39.70 -0.93
N ILE A 300 31.71 -39.00 0.13
CA ILE A 300 31.09 -39.11 1.46
C ILE A 300 30.16 -37.92 1.62
N LYS A 301 28.86 -38.20 1.81
CA LYS A 301 27.82 -37.18 1.98
C LYS A 301 27.64 -36.83 3.45
N THR A 302 27.97 -35.60 3.82
CA THR A 302 27.56 -35.02 5.09
C THR A 302 26.04 -34.84 5.10
N ARG A 303 25.42 -34.97 6.28
CA ARG A 303 23.98 -34.84 6.45
C ARG A 303 23.64 -33.81 7.52
N ILE A 304 22.66 -32.98 7.23
CA ILE A 304 22.06 -32.06 8.19
C ILE A 304 20.90 -32.80 8.85
N LYS A 305 20.94 -32.92 10.17
CA LYS A 305 19.88 -33.55 10.94
C LYS A 305 18.65 -32.65 10.93
N GLY A 306 17.56 -33.12 10.31
CA GLY A 306 16.28 -32.43 10.35
C GLY A 306 15.42 -32.87 11.54
N PRO A 307 14.25 -32.22 11.74
CA PRO A 307 13.26 -32.66 12.70
C PRO A 307 12.82 -34.10 12.43
N ARG A 308 12.33 -34.82 13.46
CA ARG A 308 11.94 -36.23 13.35
C ARG A 308 11.00 -36.51 12.17
N SER A 309 10.09 -35.59 11.86
CA SER A 309 9.10 -35.71 10.78
C SER A 309 9.69 -35.55 9.37
N PHE A 310 10.82 -34.87 9.22
CA PHE A 310 11.42 -34.55 7.91
C PHE A 310 12.67 -35.37 7.58
N GLY A 311 13.26 -36.05 8.58
CA GLY A 311 14.48 -36.83 8.39
C GLY A 311 15.72 -35.96 8.15
N SER A 312 16.86 -36.59 7.90
CA SER A 312 18.12 -35.88 7.62
C SER A 312 18.34 -35.68 6.12
N ILE A 313 18.74 -34.48 5.71
CA ILE A 313 19.01 -34.12 4.32
C ILE A 313 20.50 -34.17 4.02
N ILE A 314 20.86 -34.36 2.75
CA ILE A 314 22.26 -34.27 2.30
C ILE A 314 22.68 -32.80 2.27
N ASP A 315 23.81 -32.49 2.86
CA ASP A 315 24.40 -31.15 2.80
C ASP A 315 25.06 -30.92 1.43
N VAL A 316 24.38 -30.16 0.57
CA VAL A 316 24.90 -29.70 -0.73
C VAL A 316 24.98 -28.17 -0.80
N VAL A 317 24.99 -27.50 0.35
CA VAL A 317 24.89 -26.04 0.45
C VAL A 317 26.08 -25.49 1.22
N SER A 318 26.66 -24.42 0.69
CA SER A 318 27.61 -23.57 1.40
C SER A 318 26.86 -22.43 2.07
N VAL A 319 27.23 -22.11 3.31
CA VAL A 319 26.63 -21.04 4.10
C VAL A 319 27.72 -20.05 4.46
N SER A 320 27.48 -18.77 4.19
CA SER A 320 28.39 -17.68 4.57
C SER A 320 27.58 -16.53 5.16
N THR A 321 28.16 -15.78 6.09
CA THR A 321 27.57 -14.52 6.55
C THR A 321 27.43 -13.55 5.37
N PHE A 322 26.25 -12.98 5.21
CA PHE A 322 25.97 -11.94 4.23
C PHE A 322 26.07 -10.58 4.90
N VAL A 323 26.91 -9.72 4.33
CA VAL A 323 26.99 -8.30 4.68
C VAL A 323 26.49 -7.53 3.47
N GLU A 324 25.48 -6.69 3.68
CA GLU A 324 24.94 -5.86 2.61
C GLU A 324 26.03 -4.92 2.07
N PRO A 325 26.25 -4.87 0.75
CA PRO A 325 27.29 -4.01 0.19
C PRO A 325 26.93 -2.53 0.41
N PRO A 326 27.88 -1.68 0.84
CA PRO A 326 27.60 -0.27 1.04
C PRO A 326 27.27 0.42 -0.28
N ILE A 327 26.43 1.45 -0.23
CA ILE A 327 26.14 2.31 -1.39
C ILE A 327 27.43 3.06 -1.76
N GLN A 328 28.01 2.75 -2.92
CA GLN A 328 29.28 3.34 -3.36
C GLN A 328 29.15 4.76 -3.95
N VAL A 329 27.93 5.16 -4.28
CA VAL A 329 27.61 6.46 -4.90
C VAL A 329 27.00 7.42 -3.89
N ASN A 330 26.94 8.72 -4.23
CA ASN A 330 26.21 9.73 -3.45
C ASN A 330 26.57 9.74 -1.95
N GLN A 331 27.86 9.61 -1.62
CA GLN A 331 28.37 9.62 -0.24
C GLN A 331 27.70 8.56 0.66
N GLY A 332 27.34 7.40 0.12
CA GLY A 332 26.69 6.34 0.88
C GLY A 332 25.18 6.49 1.04
N LYS A 333 24.58 7.52 0.43
CA LYS A 333 23.13 7.79 0.54
C LYS A 333 22.37 7.29 -0.68
N PHE A 334 21.21 6.71 -0.43
CA PHE A 334 20.32 6.31 -1.51
C PHE A 334 19.82 7.55 -2.27
N LEU A 335 19.80 7.44 -3.60
CA LEU A 335 19.30 8.47 -4.48
C LEU A 335 18.09 7.90 -5.24
N PRO A 336 16.89 8.46 -5.05
CA PRO A 336 15.64 7.90 -5.57
C PRO A 336 15.46 8.22 -7.05
N LYS A 337 16.40 7.81 -7.91
CA LYS A 337 16.32 8.02 -9.36
C LYS A 337 16.71 6.75 -10.13
N PRO A 338 16.16 6.54 -11.33
CA PRO A 338 16.57 5.41 -12.17
C PRO A 338 18.09 5.43 -12.39
N CYS A 339 18.69 4.24 -12.38
CA CYS A 339 20.10 4.10 -12.72
C CYS A 339 20.35 4.53 -14.17
N ARG A 340 21.53 5.08 -14.45
CA ARG A 340 21.92 5.43 -15.82
C ARG A 340 21.85 4.19 -16.71
N GLY A 341 21.19 4.30 -17.87
CA GLY A 341 21.00 3.18 -18.78
C GLY A 341 19.78 2.30 -18.48
N SER A 342 18.91 2.71 -17.55
CA SER A 342 17.61 2.05 -17.36
C SER A 342 16.79 2.17 -18.65
N ALA A 343 16.54 1.04 -19.32
CA ALA A 343 15.64 0.97 -20.46
C ALA A 343 14.23 0.67 -19.96
N THR A 344 13.30 1.59 -20.24
CA THR A 344 11.87 1.41 -19.99
C THR A 344 11.12 1.80 -21.25
N PRO A 345 10.15 1.00 -21.69
CA PRO A 345 9.57 -0.13 -20.99
C PRO A 345 10.20 -1.49 -21.34
N ILE A 346 10.01 -2.49 -20.47
CA ILE A 346 10.53 -3.86 -20.62
C ILE A 346 9.36 -4.77 -21.06
N PRO A 347 9.57 -5.77 -21.94
CA PRO A 347 8.52 -6.73 -22.29
C PRO A 347 7.85 -7.35 -21.06
N GLY A 348 6.51 -7.42 -21.08
CA GLY A 348 5.68 -7.93 -19.99
C GLY A 348 5.21 -6.88 -18.96
N PHE A 349 5.73 -5.65 -19.00
CA PHE A 349 5.24 -4.55 -18.16
C PHE A 349 4.18 -3.72 -18.90
N PRO A 350 3.11 -3.26 -18.22
CA PRO A 350 2.03 -2.52 -18.85
C PRO A 350 2.47 -1.13 -19.33
N GLN A 351 1.92 -0.70 -20.47
CA GLN A 351 2.31 0.57 -21.12
C GLN A 351 1.08 1.31 -21.65
N LEU A 352 0.74 2.44 -21.01
CA LEU A 352 -0.36 3.28 -21.46
C LEU A 352 -0.02 4.06 -22.74
N HIS A 353 1.22 4.54 -22.87
CA HIS A 353 1.68 5.46 -23.93
C HIS A 353 1.73 4.87 -25.35
N ILE A 354 1.34 3.61 -25.53
CA ILE A 354 1.30 2.96 -26.85
C ILE A 354 0.10 3.44 -27.66
N LEU A 355 -1.00 3.75 -26.97
CA LEU A 355 -2.22 4.28 -27.56
C LEU A 355 -2.40 5.71 -27.07
N ASP A 356 -2.80 6.59 -27.98
CA ASP A 356 -3.24 7.93 -27.62
C ASP A 356 -4.57 7.82 -26.86
N CYS A 357 -4.64 8.46 -25.69
CA CYS A 357 -5.82 8.41 -24.85
C CYS A 357 -6.02 9.72 -24.11
N THR A 358 -7.28 10.06 -23.86
CA THR A 358 -7.67 11.14 -22.97
C THR A 358 -8.13 10.57 -21.64
N ALA A 359 -7.90 11.28 -20.53
CA ALA A 359 -8.24 10.80 -19.19
C ALA A 359 -9.27 11.71 -18.53
N GLN A 360 -10.33 11.14 -17.98
CA GLN A 360 -11.39 11.87 -17.29
C GLN A 360 -11.91 11.10 -16.09
N LEU A 361 -12.12 11.78 -14.97
CA LEU A 361 -12.83 11.21 -13.82
C LEU A 361 -14.32 11.09 -14.13
N GLN A 362 -14.87 9.89 -13.99
CA GLN A 362 -16.29 9.61 -14.21
C GLN A 362 -16.83 8.57 -13.22
N LYS A 363 -18.11 8.67 -12.86
CA LYS A 363 -18.80 7.73 -11.98
C LYS A 363 -19.46 6.59 -12.77
N ILE A 364 -18.64 5.68 -13.29
CA ILE A 364 -19.09 4.54 -14.13
C ILE A 364 -19.50 3.30 -13.34
N GLY A 365 -19.23 3.26 -12.02
CA GLY A 365 -19.49 2.07 -11.21
C GLY A 365 -18.55 0.91 -11.54
N CYS A 366 -17.28 1.22 -11.80
CA CYS A 366 -16.24 0.24 -12.12
C CYS A 366 -16.20 -0.89 -11.08
N GLN A 367 -16.16 -2.13 -11.56
CA GLN A 367 -16.22 -3.35 -10.77
C GLN A 367 -14.93 -4.14 -10.95
N ILE A 368 -13.92 -3.78 -10.14
CA ILE A 368 -12.64 -4.50 -10.07
C ILE A 368 -12.76 -5.75 -9.18
N PHE A 369 -13.63 -5.69 -8.17
CA PHE A 369 -13.88 -6.76 -7.19
C PHE A 369 -15.35 -7.22 -7.22
N GLY A 370 -15.90 -7.62 -6.07
CA GLY A 370 -17.26 -8.16 -5.98
C GLY A 370 -18.40 -7.15 -6.15
N THR A 371 -18.16 -5.85 -5.92
CA THR A 371 -19.20 -4.81 -5.98
C THR A 371 -18.76 -3.61 -6.81
N LYS A 372 -19.71 -2.95 -7.46
CA LYS A 372 -19.48 -1.70 -8.20
C LYS A 372 -18.98 -0.59 -7.28
N SER A 373 -17.97 0.14 -7.72
CA SER A 373 -17.46 1.32 -7.03
C SER A 373 -18.54 2.40 -6.91
N LYS A 374 -18.56 3.11 -5.78
CA LYS A 374 -19.40 4.31 -5.57
C LYS A 374 -18.65 5.61 -5.86
N PHE A 375 -17.34 5.52 -6.08
CA PHE A 375 -16.44 6.62 -6.33
C PHE A 375 -16.20 6.80 -7.82
N GLU A 376 -15.63 7.95 -8.18
CA GLU A 376 -15.19 8.20 -9.54
C GLU A 376 -14.04 7.24 -9.92
N THR A 377 -13.95 6.94 -11.20
CA THR A 377 -12.87 6.16 -11.80
C THR A 377 -12.19 7.05 -12.82
N LEU A 378 -10.86 7.02 -12.89
CA LEU A 378 -10.13 7.64 -13.99
C LEU A 378 -10.35 6.81 -15.25
N VAL A 379 -11.28 7.25 -16.09
CA VAL A 379 -11.61 6.61 -17.36
C VAL A 379 -10.60 7.08 -18.41
N LEU A 380 -9.99 6.12 -19.11
CA LEU A 380 -9.14 6.39 -20.26
C LEU A 380 -9.95 6.15 -21.53
N ALA A 381 -10.23 7.20 -22.28
CA ALA A 381 -10.86 7.11 -23.58
C ALA A 381 -9.77 7.00 -24.65
N VAL A 382 -9.72 5.86 -25.32
CA VAL A 382 -8.75 5.58 -26.39
C VAL A 382 -9.16 6.39 -27.63
N GLU A 383 -8.20 7.11 -28.22
CA GLU A 383 -8.43 7.79 -29.49
C GLU A 383 -8.66 6.75 -30.59
N ASN A 384 -9.89 6.68 -31.08
CA ASN A 384 -10.31 5.72 -32.07
C ASN A 384 -10.65 6.44 -33.39
N GLU A 385 -9.74 6.38 -34.36
CA GLU A 385 -9.94 7.00 -35.68
C GLU A 385 -11.17 6.46 -36.42
N LEU A 386 -11.62 5.24 -36.08
CA LEU A 386 -12.79 4.62 -36.69
C LEU A 386 -14.10 5.06 -36.04
N GLU A 387 -14.08 5.68 -34.86
CA GLU A 387 -15.30 6.01 -34.09
C GLU A 387 -16.29 6.91 -34.84
N LYS A 388 -15.78 7.77 -35.74
CA LYS A 388 -16.60 8.70 -36.53
C LYS A 388 -17.17 8.06 -37.80
N LEU A 389 -16.82 6.82 -38.11
CA LEU A 389 -17.26 6.14 -39.32
C LEU A 389 -18.66 5.55 -39.10
N ASN A 390 -19.45 5.58 -40.17
CA ASN A 390 -20.74 4.92 -40.21
C ASN A 390 -20.57 3.57 -40.93
N ASP A 391 -20.97 2.47 -40.31
CA ASP A 391 -20.79 1.14 -40.88
C ASP A 391 -21.50 0.96 -42.24
N ASP A 392 -22.64 1.62 -42.46
CA ASP A 392 -23.37 1.53 -43.72
C ASP A 392 -22.72 2.36 -44.84
N GLU A 393 -22.28 3.57 -44.54
CA GLU A 393 -21.65 4.46 -45.52
C GLU A 393 -20.20 4.06 -45.82
N ASN A 394 -19.46 3.58 -44.81
CA ASN A 394 -18.03 3.32 -44.87
C ASN A 394 -17.66 1.83 -44.94
N HIS A 395 -18.62 0.90 -45.06
CA HIS A 395 -18.35 -0.56 -45.07
C HIS A 395 -17.20 -0.96 -45.99
N LYS A 396 -17.12 -0.44 -47.22
CA LYS A 396 -16.06 -0.80 -48.17
C LYS A 396 -14.66 -0.39 -47.70
N ASP A 397 -14.54 0.77 -47.05
CA ASP A 397 -13.26 1.24 -46.53
C ASP A 397 -12.85 0.43 -45.29
N LEU A 398 -13.79 0.16 -44.38
CA LEU A 398 -13.59 -0.68 -43.20
C LEU A 398 -13.14 -2.10 -43.60
N GLU A 399 -13.83 -2.73 -44.55
CA GLU A 399 -13.49 -4.05 -45.07
C GLU A 399 -12.11 -4.06 -45.72
N LYS A 400 -11.76 -3.03 -46.51
CA LYS A 400 -10.44 -2.89 -47.12
C LYS A 400 -9.34 -2.73 -46.06
N LYS A 401 -9.55 -1.88 -45.06
CA LYS A 401 -8.62 -1.70 -43.93
C LYS A 401 -8.43 -3.00 -43.15
N THR A 402 -9.51 -3.72 -42.90
CA THR A 402 -9.51 -5.02 -42.21
C THR A 402 -8.72 -6.07 -42.98
N GLN A 403 -8.97 -6.21 -44.28
CA GLN A 403 -8.23 -7.14 -45.15
C GLN A 403 -6.75 -6.77 -45.25
N ASN A 404 -6.42 -5.48 -45.35
CA ASN A 404 -5.04 -5.01 -45.34
C ASN A 404 -4.34 -5.35 -44.02
N PHE A 405 -5.00 -5.14 -42.87
CA PHE A 405 -4.43 -5.51 -41.57
C PHE A 405 -4.11 -7.01 -41.51
N LEU A 406 -5.06 -7.87 -41.90
CA LEU A 406 -4.87 -9.33 -41.90
C LEU A 406 -3.75 -9.80 -42.84
N THR A 407 -3.62 -9.19 -44.02
CA THR A 407 -2.59 -9.58 -45.01
C THR A 407 -1.19 -9.09 -44.63
N GLN A 408 -1.09 -7.99 -43.88
CA GLN A 408 0.19 -7.38 -43.50
C GLN A 408 0.73 -7.88 -42.15
N ASN A 409 -0.12 -8.45 -41.29
CA ASN A 409 0.26 -8.82 -39.92
C ASN A 409 -0.02 -10.30 -39.65
N GLU A 410 1.05 -11.10 -39.55
CA GLU A 410 0.95 -12.49 -39.05
C GLU A 410 0.68 -12.52 -37.54
N THR A 411 1.22 -11.54 -36.81
CA THR A 411 1.12 -11.40 -35.36
C THR A 411 0.80 -9.96 -34.98
N CYS A 412 0.12 -9.77 -33.86
CA CYS A 412 -0.12 -8.46 -33.26
C CYS A 412 0.02 -8.51 -31.74
N PHE A 413 0.00 -7.34 -31.09
CA PHE A 413 -0.07 -7.24 -29.64
C PHE A 413 -1.52 -6.96 -29.21
N VAL A 414 -1.99 -7.70 -28.20
CA VAL A 414 -3.33 -7.57 -27.61
C VAL A 414 -3.26 -7.37 -26.10
N ASP A 415 -4.41 -7.28 -25.44
CA ASP A 415 -4.52 -7.12 -23.98
C ASP A 415 -3.91 -5.83 -23.42
N TRP A 416 -3.95 -4.73 -24.20
CA TRP A 416 -3.51 -3.42 -23.72
C TRP A 416 -4.19 -3.05 -22.38
N PRO A 417 -3.44 -2.54 -21.38
CA PRO A 417 -2.03 -2.14 -21.43
C PRO A 417 -1.01 -3.25 -21.20
N TYR A 418 -1.43 -4.46 -20.82
CA TYR A 418 -0.56 -5.62 -20.58
C TYR A 418 -0.28 -6.38 -21.87
N LEU A 419 0.46 -5.74 -22.78
CA LEU A 419 0.65 -6.27 -24.12
C LEU A 419 1.14 -7.72 -24.14
N ARG A 420 0.43 -8.54 -24.91
CA ARG A 420 0.79 -9.92 -25.19
C ARG A 420 0.80 -10.16 -26.69
N GLU A 421 1.84 -10.82 -27.17
CA GLU A 421 1.93 -11.23 -28.57
C GLU A 421 0.89 -12.33 -28.87
N ALA A 422 0.19 -12.18 -29.99
CA ALA A 422 -0.83 -13.10 -30.46
C ALA A 422 -0.76 -13.24 -31.98
N GLN A 423 -1.09 -14.42 -32.50
CA GLN A 423 -1.24 -14.66 -33.93
C GLN A 423 -2.61 -14.18 -34.38
N VAL A 424 -2.63 -13.49 -35.52
CA VAL A 424 -3.85 -13.05 -36.16
C VAL A 424 -4.45 -14.23 -36.94
N ILE A 425 -5.70 -14.61 -36.64
CA ILE A 425 -6.38 -15.76 -37.27
C ILE A 425 -7.57 -15.36 -38.14
N GLY A 426 -8.14 -14.18 -37.89
CA GLY A 426 -9.26 -13.66 -38.65
C GLY A 426 -9.72 -12.29 -38.15
N ALA A 427 -10.70 -11.72 -38.84
CA ALA A 427 -11.36 -10.50 -38.44
C ALA A 427 -12.80 -10.48 -38.92
N GLU A 428 -13.63 -9.70 -38.23
CA GLU A 428 -15.04 -9.52 -38.55
C GLU A 428 -15.39 -8.03 -38.56
N THR A 429 -16.18 -7.63 -39.56
CA THR A 429 -16.90 -6.36 -39.61
C THR A 429 -18.40 -6.66 -39.58
N LEU A 430 -19.22 -5.61 -39.46
CA LEU A 430 -20.68 -5.75 -39.45
C LEU A 430 -21.25 -6.57 -40.63
N ARG A 431 -20.58 -6.55 -41.80
CA ARG A 431 -21.09 -7.14 -43.05
C ARG A 431 -20.26 -8.31 -43.59
N ARG A 432 -19.01 -8.47 -43.16
CA ARG A 432 -18.13 -9.53 -43.67
C ARG A 432 -17.23 -10.13 -42.60
N GLN A 433 -16.94 -11.41 -42.79
CA GLN A 433 -15.96 -12.17 -42.02
C GLN A 433 -14.77 -12.54 -42.91
N PHE A 434 -13.58 -12.48 -42.34
CA PHE A 434 -12.31 -12.79 -42.99
C PHE A 434 -11.55 -13.80 -42.15
N TRP A 435 -11.27 -14.99 -42.69
CA TRP A 435 -10.58 -16.07 -41.97
C TRP A 435 -9.37 -16.55 -42.74
N TYR A 436 -8.25 -16.78 -42.05
CA TYR A 436 -7.07 -17.36 -42.69
C TYR A 436 -7.29 -18.86 -42.97
N ASP A 437 -7.21 -19.26 -44.25
CA ASP A 437 -7.27 -20.66 -44.66
C ASP A 437 -5.84 -21.21 -44.81
N GLU A 438 -5.40 -21.98 -43.82
CA GLU A 438 -4.06 -22.60 -43.79
C GLU A 438 -3.82 -23.55 -44.99
N GLN A 439 -4.87 -24.14 -45.57
CA GLN A 439 -4.73 -25.08 -46.69
C GLN A 439 -4.52 -24.36 -48.02
N LYS A 440 -5.17 -23.21 -48.19
CA LYS A 440 -5.06 -22.38 -49.41
C LYS A 440 -3.97 -21.32 -49.31
N GLY A 441 -3.47 -21.02 -48.11
CA GLY A 441 -2.54 -19.92 -47.86
C GLY A 441 -3.15 -18.55 -48.22
N ALA A 442 -4.47 -18.42 -48.11
CA ALA A 442 -5.23 -17.24 -48.54
C ALA A 442 -6.33 -16.90 -47.53
N ILE A 443 -6.83 -15.67 -47.57
CA ILE A 443 -7.96 -15.24 -46.72
C ILE A 443 -9.27 -15.64 -47.41
N ASP A 444 -10.10 -16.40 -46.70
CA ASP A 444 -11.47 -16.71 -47.08
C ASP A 444 -12.39 -15.59 -46.59
N THR A 445 -13.18 -15.02 -47.50
CA THR A 445 -14.09 -13.90 -47.22
C THR A 445 -15.54 -14.37 -47.36
N LYS A 446 -16.35 -14.16 -46.32
CA LYS A 446 -17.77 -14.53 -46.29
C LYS A 446 -18.64 -13.33 -45.95
N GLU A 447 -19.79 -13.22 -46.60
CA GLU A 447 -20.81 -12.26 -46.20
C GLU A 447 -21.49 -12.71 -44.92
N THR A 448 -21.71 -11.76 -44.02
CA THR A 448 -22.34 -11.98 -42.73
C THR A 448 -23.83 -12.27 -42.92
N SER A 449 -24.28 -13.43 -42.43
CA SER A 449 -25.70 -13.76 -42.36
C SER A 449 -26.44 -12.86 -41.36
N SER A 450 -27.77 -12.75 -41.46
CA SER A 450 -28.58 -11.96 -40.51
C SER A 450 -28.41 -12.39 -39.06
N GLN A 451 -28.13 -13.67 -38.79
CA GLN A 451 -27.85 -14.16 -37.45
C GLN A 451 -26.50 -13.69 -36.92
N GLN A 452 -25.44 -13.76 -37.75
CA GLN A 452 -24.10 -13.32 -37.38
C GLN A 452 -24.02 -11.80 -37.23
N TYR A 453 -24.80 -11.05 -38.01
CA TYR A 453 -24.92 -9.59 -37.87
C TYR A 453 -25.34 -9.19 -36.45
N ASN A 454 -26.38 -9.84 -35.92
CA ASN A 454 -26.84 -9.57 -34.55
C ASN A 454 -25.81 -10.02 -33.51
N LEU A 455 -25.14 -11.15 -33.75
CA LEU A 455 -24.09 -11.65 -32.85
C LEU A 455 -22.92 -10.66 -32.74
N PHE A 456 -22.47 -10.09 -33.86
CA PHE A 456 -21.43 -9.07 -33.87
C PHE A 456 -21.80 -7.84 -33.02
N LEU A 457 -23.03 -7.32 -33.18
CA LEU A 457 -23.50 -6.17 -32.41
C LEU A 457 -23.56 -6.47 -30.90
N GLU A 458 -24.02 -7.66 -30.52
CA GLU A 458 -24.04 -8.10 -29.13
C GLU A 458 -22.62 -8.24 -28.55
N GLU A 459 -21.70 -8.86 -29.30
CA GLU A 459 -20.30 -9.03 -28.87
C GLU A 459 -19.58 -7.69 -28.74
N ALA A 460 -19.72 -6.80 -29.72
CA ALA A 460 -19.18 -5.44 -29.68
C ALA A 460 -19.69 -4.66 -28.45
N ALA A 461 -21.00 -4.70 -28.18
CA ALA A 461 -21.58 -4.04 -27.01
C ALA A 461 -21.07 -4.65 -25.69
N GLN A 462 -20.96 -5.98 -25.62
CA GLN A 462 -20.42 -6.68 -24.44
C GLN A 462 -18.95 -6.34 -24.20
N LEU A 463 -18.13 -6.31 -25.25
CA LEU A 463 -16.72 -5.94 -25.17
C LEU A 463 -16.58 -4.51 -24.66
N ARG A 464 -17.28 -3.54 -25.26
CA ARG A 464 -17.26 -2.14 -24.82
C ARG A 464 -17.63 -2.01 -23.34
N GLN A 465 -18.71 -2.67 -22.94
CA GLN A 465 -19.18 -2.63 -21.55
C GLN A 465 -18.21 -3.30 -20.58
N LYS A 466 -17.57 -4.40 -21.01
CA LYS A 466 -16.53 -5.09 -20.25
C LYS A 466 -15.31 -4.19 -20.07
N TYR A 467 -14.82 -3.55 -21.13
CA TYR A 467 -13.66 -2.65 -21.07
C TYR A 467 -13.93 -1.46 -20.15
N LEU A 468 -15.10 -0.84 -20.27
CA LEU A 468 -15.47 0.30 -19.43
C LEU A 468 -15.62 -0.12 -17.97
N ASN A 469 -16.45 -1.12 -17.67
CA ASN A 469 -16.79 -1.45 -16.28
C ASN A 469 -15.69 -2.20 -15.53
N THR A 470 -14.82 -2.92 -16.23
CA THR A 470 -13.78 -3.74 -15.57
C THR A 470 -12.45 -3.00 -15.50
N TYR A 471 -12.12 -2.27 -16.57
CA TYR A 471 -10.80 -1.65 -16.73
C TYR A 471 -10.85 -0.12 -16.71
N GLY A 472 -12.02 0.51 -16.72
CA GLY A 472 -12.13 1.97 -16.87
C GLY A 472 -11.65 2.45 -18.23
N LEU A 473 -11.79 1.63 -19.27
CA LEU A 473 -11.35 1.94 -20.63
C LEU A 473 -12.55 2.19 -21.53
N ASP A 474 -12.68 3.39 -22.07
CA ASP A 474 -13.64 3.69 -23.12
C ASP A 474 -12.97 3.49 -24.48
N VAL A 475 -13.40 2.45 -25.19
CA VAL A 475 -12.87 2.08 -26.51
C VAL A 475 -13.70 2.66 -27.67
N GLY A 476 -14.74 3.45 -27.36
CA GLY A 476 -15.64 4.02 -28.35
C GLY A 476 -16.48 2.95 -29.06
N ALA A 477 -16.90 3.25 -30.29
CA ALA A 477 -17.61 2.30 -31.15
C ALA A 477 -16.65 1.24 -31.72
N ILE A 478 -17.06 -0.03 -31.69
CA ILE A 478 -16.29 -1.16 -32.23
C ILE A 478 -16.84 -1.50 -33.62
N HIS A 479 -16.08 -1.13 -34.66
CA HIS A 479 -16.42 -1.39 -36.06
C HIS A 479 -15.78 -2.67 -36.62
N VAL A 480 -14.70 -3.13 -35.98
CA VAL A 480 -13.91 -4.30 -36.38
C VAL A 480 -13.52 -5.10 -35.15
N ILE A 481 -13.71 -6.41 -35.18
CA ILE A 481 -13.20 -7.35 -34.18
C ILE A 481 -12.09 -8.18 -34.83
N ILE A 482 -10.90 -8.17 -34.23
CA ILE A 482 -9.79 -9.02 -34.66
C ILE A 482 -9.78 -10.28 -33.80
N HIS A 483 -9.86 -11.44 -34.45
CA HIS A 483 -9.71 -12.72 -33.80
C HIS A 483 -8.23 -13.09 -33.79
N VAL A 484 -7.73 -13.33 -32.58
CA VAL A 484 -6.34 -13.65 -32.35
C VAL A 484 -6.19 -14.88 -31.48
N ARG A 485 -4.96 -15.37 -31.41
CA ARG A 485 -4.59 -16.55 -30.68
C ARG A 485 -3.35 -16.22 -29.85
N PRO A 486 -3.44 -16.09 -28.51
CA PRO A 486 -2.33 -15.61 -27.71
C PRO A 486 -1.15 -16.59 -27.65
N LEU A 487 0.09 -16.07 -27.65
CA LEU A 487 1.28 -16.88 -27.48
C LEU A 487 1.30 -17.45 -26.06
N HIS A 488 1.27 -18.79 -25.92
CA HIS A 488 1.25 -19.44 -24.61
C HIS A 488 2.62 -19.98 -24.18
N ALA A 489 3.31 -20.73 -25.04
CA ALA A 489 4.64 -21.28 -24.76
C ALA A 489 5.39 -21.59 -26.05
N LEU A 490 6.65 -22.03 -25.94
CA LEU A 490 7.42 -22.55 -27.06
C LEU A 490 7.30 -24.09 -27.10
N SER A 491 7.20 -24.66 -28.30
CA SER A 491 7.33 -26.11 -28.51
C SER A 491 8.54 -26.43 -29.32
N ARG A 492 9.14 -27.59 -29.06
CA ARG A 492 10.14 -28.13 -29.96
C ARG A 492 9.46 -29.12 -30.92
N PRO A 493 9.47 -28.87 -32.24
CA PRO A 493 8.97 -29.86 -33.19
C PRO A 493 9.78 -31.16 -33.09
N HIS A 494 9.10 -32.30 -33.22
CA HIS A 494 9.73 -33.62 -33.15
C HIS A 494 10.69 -33.77 -34.35
N PRO A 495 11.98 -34.13 -34.15
CA PRO A 495 12.92 -34.27 -35.25
C PRO A 495 12.59 -35.51 -36.10
N ARG A 496 11.69 -35.37 -37.08
CA ARG A 496 11.45 -36.38 -38.12
C ARG A 496 11.66 -35.86 -39.56
N SER A 497 12.04 -34.60 -39.76
CA SER A 497 12.51 -34.11 -41.06
C SER A 497 13.88 -33.45 -40.92
N ARG A 498 14.78 -33.80 -41.84
CA ARG A 498 16.22 -33.47 -41.81
C ARG A 498 16.51 -32.00 -42.19
N THR A 499 15.52 -31.12 -42.15
CA THR A 499 15.61 -29.76 -42.74
C THR A 499 15.14 -28.59 -41.87
N GLN A 500 14.75 -28.77 -40.60
CA GLN A 500 14.43 -27.61 -39.75
C GLN A 500 15.08 -27.71 -38.36
N SER A 501 16.26 -27.10 -38.23
CA SER A 501 16.98 -26.93 -36.96
C SER A 501 16.62 -25.63 -36.21
N LYS A 502 15.51 -24.96 -36.57
CA LYS A 502 15.05 -23.76 -35.88
C LYS A 502 13.87 -24.12 -34.94
N LYS A 503 13.97 -23.68 -33.68
CA LYS A 503 12.83 -23.70 -32.75
C LYS A 503 11.67 -22.92 -33.41
N GLN A 504 10.52 -23.55 -33.58
CA GLN A 504 9.29 -22.85 -34.00
C GLN A 504 8.46 -22.53 -32.75
N PRO A 505 7.77 -21.37 -32.67
CA PRO A 505 6.78 -21.13 -31.63
C PRO A 505 5.76 -22.28 -31.60
N LEU A 506 5.12 -22.56 -30.44
CA LEU A 506 3.90 -23.40 -30.48
C LEU A 506 2.95 -22.77 -31.51
N PRO A 507 2.15 -23.58 -32.25
CA PRO A 507 0.94 -23.02 -32.80
C PRO A 507 0.24 -22.34 -31.63
N PHE A 508 -0.04 -21.06 -31.81
CA PHE A 508 -0.84 -20.30 -30.86
C PHE A 508 -2.09 -21.17 -30.58
N LYS A 509 -2.57 -21.25 -29.33
CA LYS A 509 -3.74 -22.08 -29.01
C LYS A 509 -4.99 -21.24 -28.94
#